data_AF-A0A1E5PGA9-F1
#
_entry.id   AF-A0A1E5PGA9-F1
#
_cell.length_a   1.000
_cell.length_b   1.000
_cell.length_c   1.000
_cell.angle_alpha   90.00
_cell.angle_beta   90.00
_cell.angle_gamma   90.00
#
_symmetry.space_group_name_H-M   'P 1'
#
loop_
_entity.id
_entity.type
_entity.pdbx_description
1 polymer ?
#
loop_
_entity_poly.entity_id
_entity_poly.type
_entity_poly.pdbx_seq_one_letter_code
_entity_poly.pdbx_strand_id
1 'polypeptide(L)'
;MDRSGEADAWAASSARSTGALRVHPLADRPGWQAVGEISLITRPAWEQALHQLALSDEEACHLELSAITFVDVAGVSALAAAAQGLPEGRRIVLEEPPAALRRVLDMFWPDLPTVEVVA
;
A
#
# COMPACT_ATOMS: atom_id res chain seq x y z
N MET A 1 43.40 -13.63 -1.93
CA MET A 1 42.02 -14.09 -1.66
C MET A 1 41.47 -13.22 -0.54
N ASP A 2 40.56 -12.31 -0.86
CA ASP A 2 39.64 -11.75 0.14
C ASP A 2 38.25 -11.77 -0.49
N ARG A 3 37.49 -12.82 -0.19
CA ARG A 3 36.08 -13.00 -0.57
C ARG A 3 35.21 -13.16 0.69
N SER A 4 35.76 -12.80 1.85
CA SER A 4 35.14 -13.09 3.15
C SER A 4 34.41 -11.89 3.75
N GLY A 5 34.56 -10.68 3.19
CA GLY A 5 33.84 -9.48 3.63
C GLY A 5 32.49 -9.22 2.97
N GLU A 6 32.20 -9.79 1.79
CA GLU A 6 30.97 -9.49 1.03
C GLU A 6 29.75 -10.28 1.53
N ALA A 7 29.94 -11.48 2.07
CA ALA A 7 28.85 -12.33 2.55
C ALA A 7 28.19 -11.79 3.84
N ASP A 8 28.99 -11.26 4.77
CA ASP A 8 28.48 -10.65 6.00
C ASP A 8 27.85 -9.27 5.74
N ALA A 9 28.33 -8.52 4.74
CA ALA A 9 27.72 -7.26 4.33
C ALA A 9 26.36 -7.47 3.67
N TRP A 10 26.19 -8.53 2.87
CA TRP A 10 24.88 -8.92 2.31
C TRP A 10 23.93 -9.43 3.39
N ALA A 11 24.40 -10.26 4.32
CA ALA A 11 23.59 -10.74 5.44
C ALA A 11 23.17 -9.60 6.39
N ALA A 12 24.07 -8.65 6.66
CA ALA A 12 23.76 -7.45 7.44
C ALA A 12 22.88 -6.44 6.69
N SER A 13 22.93 -6.40 5.35
CA SER A 13 22.01 -5.60 4.52
C SER A 13 20.62 -6.23 4.43
N SER A 14 20.52 -7.58 4.41
CA SER A 14 19.25 -8.29 4.50
C SER A 14 18.62 -8.23 5.90
N ALA A 15 19.42 -8.00 6.94
CA ALA A 15 18.95 -7.93 8.33
C ALA A 15 18.55 -6.52 8.81
N ARG A 16 18.83 -5.44 8.05
CA ARG A 16 18.58 -4.05 8.48
C ARG A 16 17.26 -3.43 8.03
N SER A 17 16.40 -4.16 7.32
CA SER A 17 15.01 -3.75 7.09
C SER A 17 14.20 -4.93 6.54
N THR A 18 13.79 -5.85 7.41
CA THR A 18 12.54 -6.58 7.15
C THR A 18 11.43 -5.53 7.24
N GLY A 19 11.07 -4.97 6.08
CA GLY A 19 10.09 -3.91 5.90
C GLY A 19 8.72 -4.35 6.41
N ALA A 20 8.44 -4.10 7.68
CA ALA A 20 7.11 -4.33 8.25
C ALA A 20 6.18 -3.23 7.76
N LEU A 21 5.05 -3.63 7.17
CA LEU A 21 3.95 -2.73 6.89
C LEU A 21 3.27 -2.37 8.21
N ARG A 22 3.18 -1.08 8.51
CA ARG A 22 2.38 -0.55 9.60
C ARG A 22 1.27 0.30 9.04
N VAL A 23 0.09 0.19 9.65
CA VAL A 23 -1.09 0.94 9.26
C VAL A 23 -1.62 1.64 10.51
N HIS A 24 -1.77 2.96 10.43
CA HIS A 24 -2.19 3.81 11.54
C HIS A 24 -3.42 4.62 11.12
N PRO A 25 -4.43 4.80 11.99
CA PRO A 25 -5.57 5.67 11.66
C PRO A 25 -5.09 7.11 11.48
N LEU A 26 -5.68 7.83 10.52
CA LEU A 26 -5.48 9.28 10.38
C LEU A 26 -6.23 10.01 11.51
N ALA A 27 -5.66 11.11 11.98
CA ALA A 27 -6.20 11.85 13.13
C ALA A 27 -7.30 12.85 12.75
N ASP A 28 -7.31 13.31 11.51
CA ASP A 28 -8.09 14.45 11.04
C ASP A 28 -9.18 14.09 10.01
N ARG A 29 -9.13 12.88 9.43
CA ARG A 29 -10.08 12.38 8.45
C ARG A 29 -10.22 10.86 8.50
N PRO A 30 -11.33 10.28 8.00
CA PRO A 30 -11.47 8.83 7.94
C PRO A 30 -10.43 8.21 7.03
N GLY A 31 -9.68 7.23 7.53
CA GLY A 31 -8.66 6.59 6.74
C GLY A 31 -7.44 6.15 7.54
N TRP A 32 -6.41 5.75 6.81
CA TRP A 32 -5.17 5.25 7.38
C TRP A 32 -3.94 5.80 6.66
N GLN A 33 -2.86 5.93 7.41
CA GLN A 33 -1.51 6.05 6.88
C GLN A 33 -0.84 4.68 6.84
N ALA A 34 -0.26 4.32 5.70
CA ALA A 34 0.54 3.12 5.54
C ALA A 34 2.04 3.46 5.50
N VAL A 35 2.84 2.75 6.28
CA VAL A 35 4.29 3.00 6.42
C VAL A 35 5.05 1.70 6.18
N GLY A 36 6.10 1.76 5.35
CA GLY A 36 6.98 0.63 5.05
C GLY A 36 6.78 0.07 3.65
N GLU A 37 6.63 -1.24 3.53
CA GLU A 37 6.62 -1.93 2.23
C GLU A 37 5.35 -2.74 2.03
N ILE A 38 4.80 -2.72 0.82
CA ILE A 38 3.72 -3.59 0.36
C ILE A 38 4.35 -4.67 -0.53
N SER A 39 4.67 -5.80 0.06
CA SER A 39 5.37 -6.92 -0.58
C SER A 39 4.64 -8.23 -0.32
N LEU A 40 5.13 -9.32 -0.91
CA LEU A 40 4.63 -10.67 -0.62
C LEU A 40 4.59 -10.99 0.89
N ILE A 41 5.56 -10.51 1.66
CA ILE A 41 5.67 -10.79 3.10
C ILE A 41 4.64 -9.99 3.90
N THR A 42 4.36 -8.75 3.50
CA THR A 42 3.43 -7.85 4.21
C THR A 42 2.00 -7.88 3.66
N ARG A 43 1.76 -8.60 2.56
CA ARG A 43 0.45 -8.69 1.90
C ARG A 43 -0.70 -9.06 2.83
N PRO A 44 -0.57 -10.03 3.77
CA PRO A 44 -1.67 -10.33 4.68
C PRO A 44 -2.08 -9.13 5.55
N ALA A 45 -1.12 -8.31 6.00
CA ALA A 45 -1.42 -7.10 6.76
C ALA A 45 -2.07 -6.02 5.88
N TRP A 46 -1.63 -5.91 4.63
CA TRP A 46 -2.21 -5.00 3.64
C TRP A 46 -3.66 -5.35 3.32
N GLU A 47 -3.94 -6.61 3.01
CA GLU A 47 -5.29 -7.10 2.72
C GLU A 47 -6.22 -6.94 3.91
N GLN A 48 -5.71 -7.19 5.13
CA GLN A 48 -6.48 -6.93 6.35
C GLN A 48 -6.83 -5.45 6.50
N ALA A 49 -5.89 -4.53 6.25
CA ALA A 49 -6.13 -3.09 6.33
C ALA A 49 -7.16 -2.64 5.28
N LEU A 50 -7.04 -3.11 4.03
CA LEU A 50 -8.01 -2.84 2.97
C LEU A 50 -9.40 -3.39 3.29
N HIS A 51 -9.47 -4.56 3.92
CA HIS A 51 -10.73 -5.12 4.37
C HIS A 51 -11.38 -4.24 5.45
N GLN A 52 -10.61 -3.75 6.44
CA GLN A 52 -11.14 -2.82 7.44
C GLN A 52 -11.59 -1.50 6.80
N LEU A 53 -10.88 -1.00 5.80
CA LEU A 53 -11.30 0.15 5.00
C LEU A 53 -12.64 -0.08 4.33
N ALA A 54 -12.81 -1.22 3.67
CA ALA A 54 -14.04 -1.57 2.99
C ALA A 54 -15.24 -1.70 3.95
N LEU A 55 -15.01 -1.97 5.25
CA LEU A 55 -16.05 -2.05 6.28
C LEU A 55 -16.44 -0.70 6.90
N SER A 56 -15.67 0.37 6.68
CA SER A 56 -16.04 1.73 7.12
C SER A 56 -17.41 2.13 6.56
N ASP A 57 -18.21 2.95 7.24
CA ASP A 57 -19.45 3.50 6.67
C ASP A 57 -19.22 4.84 5.94
N GLU A 58 -17.97 5.29 5.88
CA GLU A 58 -17.60 6.59 5.34
C GLU A 58 -17.62 6.59 3.80
N GLU A 59 -18.14 7.68 3.23
CA GLU A 59 -18.22 7.89 1.77
C GLU A 59 -16.83 7.95 1.13
N ALA A 60 -15.86 8.55 1.82
CA ALA A 60 -14.48 8.64 1.38
C ALA A 60 -13.56 8.15 2.50
N CYS A 61 -12.74 7.16 2.20
CA CYS A 61 -11.68 6.69 3.09
C CYS A 61 -10.32 7.05 2.50
N HIS A 62 -9.54 7.81 3.25
CA HIS A 62 -8.23 8.27 2.85
C HIS A 62 -7.16 7.22 3.12
N LEU A 63 -6.23 7.06 2.20
CA LEU A 63 -5.12 6.15 2.30
C LEU A 63 -3.85 6.91 1.96
N GLU A 64 -3.14 7.32 3.01
CA GLU A 64 -1.91 8.09 2.91
C GLU A 64 -0.73 7.13 2.70
N LEU A 65 0.04 7.37 1.64
CA LEU A 65 1.05 6.45 1.14
C LEU A 65 2.45 7.07 0.95
N SER A 66 2.70 8.31 1.38
CA SER A 66 4.01 8.97 1.26
C SER A 66 5.14 8.21 1.95
N ALA A 67 4.81 7.45 2.99
CA ALA A 67 5.75 6.64 3.76
C ALA A 67 5.90 5.19 3.25
N ILE A 68 5.29 4.85 2.10
CA ILE A 68 5.50 3.58 1.41
C ILE A 68 6.74 3.66 0.53
N THR A 69 7.71 2.79 0.82
CA THR A 69 9.00 2.75 0.11
C THR A 69 9.04 1.75 -1.03
N PHE A 70 8.13 0.76 -1.02
CA PHE A 70 8.03 -0.27 -2.04
C PHE A 70 6.61 -0.81 -2.15
N VAL A 71 6.19 -1.14 -3.37
CA VAL A 71 4.92 -1.82 -3.64
C VAL A 71 5.08 -2.79 -4.82
N ASP A 72 4.70 -4.05 -4.60
CA ASP A 72 4.60 -5.02 -5.68
C ASP A 72 3.24 -4.97 -6.40
N VAL A 73 3.19 -5.53 -7.61
CA VAL A 73 1.97 -5.52 -8.45
C VAL A 73 0.79 -6.17 -7.74
N ALA A 74 1.00 -7.25 -6.99
CA ALA A 74 -0.09 -7.94 -6.32
C ALA A 74 -0.64 -7.15 -5.12
N GLY A 75 0.16 -6.31 -4.47
CA GLY A 75 -0.30 -5.30 -3.52
C GLY A 75 -1.23 -4.27 -4.16
N VAL A 76 -0.88 -3.80 -5.37
CA VAL A 76 -1.77 -2.90 -6.15
C VAL A 76 -3.04 -3.63 -6.59
N SER A 77 -2.93 -4.89 -7.02
CA SER A 77 -4.10 -5.71 -7.37
C SER A 77 -5.06 -5.88 -6.19
N ALA A 78 -4.53 -6.08 -4.97
CA ALA A 78 -5.34 -6.19 -3.77
C ALA A 78 -6.10 -4.88 -3.47
N LEU A 79 -5.45 -3.73 -3.65
CA LEU A 79 -6.09 -2.41 -3.53
C LEU A 79 -7.21 -2.24 -4.56
N ALA A 80 -6.93 -2.56 -5.83
CA ALA A 80 -7.94 -2.46 -6.89
C ALA A 80 -9.11 -3.41 -6.64
N ALA A 81 -8.87 -4.62 -6.11
CA ALA A 81 -9.93 -5.56 -5.75
C ALA A 81 -10.78 -5.02 -4.59
N ALA A 82 -10.16 -4.46 -3.56
CA ALA A 82 -10.88 -3.85 -2.45
C ALA A 82 -11.74 -2.67 -2.92
N ALA A 83 -11.21 -1.81 -3.79
CA ALA A 83 -11.93 -0.68 -4.34
C ALA A 83 -13.13 -1.10 -5.21
N GLN A 84 -12.98 -2.13 -6.05
CA GLN A 84 -14.09 -2.67 -6.86
C GLN A 84 -15.19 -3.31 -6.01
N GLY A 85 -14.85 -3.79 -4.81
CA GLY A 85 -15.80 -4.37 -3.87
C GLY A 85 -16.54 -3.35 -3.00
N LEU A 86 -16.27 -2.05 -3.15
CA LEU A 86 -16.94 -1.02 -2.35
C LEU A 86 -18.42 -0.87 -2.76
N PRO A 87 -19.32 -0.60 -1.79
CA PRO A 87 -20.69 -0.20 -2.08
C PRO A 87 -20.74 1.08 -2.95
N GLU A 88 -21.85 1.26 -3.67
CA GLU A 88 -22.08 2.47 -4.45
C GLU A 88 -21.97 3.74 -3.57
N GLY A 89 -21.40 4.80 -4.15
CA GLY A 89 -21.17 6.07 -3.45
C GLY A 89 -19.92 6.10 -2.56
N ARG A 90 -19.24 4.96 -2.34
CA ARG A 90 -18.03 4.89 -1.54
C ARG A 90 -16.77 4.86 -2.40
N ARG A 91 -15.69 5.48 -1.89
CA ARG A 91 -14.39 5.54 -2.58
C ARG A 91 -13.19 5.51 -1.64
N ILE A 92 -12.06 5.08 -2.18
CA ILE A 92 -10.72 5.20 -1.59
C ILE A 92 -10.04 6.42 -2.22
N VAL A 93 -9.56 7.33 -1.38
CA VAL A 93 -8.74 8.46 -1.79
C VAL A 93 -7.27 8.12 -1.49
N LEU A 94 -6.47 7.93 -2.53
CA LEU A 94 -5.03 7.68 -2.42
C LEU A 94 -4.29 9.01 -2.35
N GLU A 95 -3.56 9.23 -1.25
CA GLU A 95 -2.78 10.44 -1.04
C GLU A 95 -1.29 10.12 -1.13
N GLU A 96 -0.59 10.91 -1.94
CA GLU A 96 0.84 10.74 -2.22
C GLU A 96 1.24 9.29 -2.60
N PRO A 97 0.49 8.60 -3.50
CA PRO A 97 0.84 7.23 -3.84
C PRO A 97 2.21 7.14 -4.54
N PRO A 98 3.03 6.12 -4.23
CA PRO A 98 4.28 5.87 -4.93
C PRO A 98 4.05 5.80 -6.44
N ALA A 99 4.98 6.35 -7.23
CA ALA A 99 4.84 6.39 -8.69
C ALA A 99 4.64 5.00 -9.32
N ALA A 100 5.21 3.95 -8.71
CA ALA A 100 5.00 2.57 -9.13
C ALA A 100 3.53 2.13 -8.97
N LEU A 101 2.88 2.50 -7.87
CA LEU A 101 1.47 2.20 -7.62
C LEU A 101 0.59 2.87 -8.70
N ARG A 102 0.79 4.18 -8.90
CA ARG A 102 0.06 4.95 -9.92
C ARG A 102 0.18 4.31 -11.29
N ARG A 103 1.41 3.98 -11.71
CA ARG A 103 1.69 3.37 -13.01
C ARG A 103 0.99 2.02 -13.20
N VAL A 104 0.93 1.20 -12.15
CA VAL A 104 0.24 -0.11 -12.20
C VAL A 104 -1.27 0.08 -12.26
N LEU A 105 -1.84 1.01 -11.48
CA LEU A 105 -3.27 1.36 -11.60
C LEU A 105 -3.61 1.86 -13.00
N ASP A 106 -2.84 2.80 -13.54
CA ASP A 106 -3.07 3.34 -14.89
C ASP A 106 -2.98 2.26 -15.98
N MET A 107 -2.15 1.23 -15.79
CA MET A 107 -1.94 0.17 -16.76
C MET A 107 -3.05 -0.88 -16.77
N PHE A 108 -3.60 -1.23 -15.61
CA PHE A 108 -4.51 -2.38 -15.46
C PHE A 108 -5.93 -1.97 -15.03
N TRP A 109 -6.09 -0.80 -14.43
CA TRP A 109 -7.36 -0.25 -13.93
C TRP A 109 -7.48 1.27 -14.19
N PRO A 110 -7.33 1.74 -15.45
CA PRO A 110 -7.31 3.16 -15.77
C PRO A 110 -8.59 3.92 -15.39
N ASP A 111 -9.72 3.22 -15.31
CA ASP A 111 -11.05 3.81 -15.09
C ASP A 111 -11.72 3.28 -13.81
N LEU A 112 -10.96 3.12 -12.72
CA LEU A 112 -11.49 2.60 -11.45
C LEU A 112 -12.23 3.71 -10.68
N PRO A 113 -13.58 3.79 -10.72
CA PRO A 113 -14.31 4.98 -10.26
C PRO A 113 -14.29 5.15 -8.75
N THR A 114 -14.01 4.07 -8.02
CA THR A 114 -13.94 4.04 -6.56
C THR A 114 -12.53 4.34 -6.04
N VAL A 115 -11.59 4.72 -6.91
CA VAL A 115 -10.26 5.20 -6.54
C VAL A 115 -10.06 6.62 -7.05
N GLU A 116 -9.78 7.53 -6.14
CA GLU A 116 -9.37 8.90 -6.42
C GLU A 116 -7.90 9.06 -6.06
N VAL A 117 -7.09 9.68 -6.92
CA VAL A 117 -5.67 9.93 -6.64
C VAL A 117 -5.45 11.42 -6.41
N VAL A 118 -4.92 11.76 -5.24
CA VAL A 118 -4.57 13.13 -4.83
C VAL A 118 -3.05 13.20 -4.68
N ALA A 119 -2.43 14.17 -5.35
CA ALA A 119 -0.99 14.37 -5.44
C ALA A 119 -0.57 15.69 -4.80
#